data_AF-A0A1U8N229-F1
#
_entry.id   AF-A0A1U8N229-F1
#
_cell.length_a   1.000
_cell.length_b   1.000
_cell.length_c   1.000
_cell.angle_alpha   90.00
_cell.angle_beta   90.00
_cell.angle_gamma   90.00
#
_symmetry.space_group_name_H-M   'P 1'
#
loop_
_entity.id
_entity.type
_entity.pdbx_description
1 polymer ?
#
loop_
_entity_poly.entity_id
_entity_poly.type
_entity_poly.pdbx_seq_one_letter_code
_entity_poly.pdbx_strand_id
1 'polypeptide(L)' 'MLPLQVLKVKGYDGSSSDIWSCGVILFVLMAGYLPFDEPSLIGLYKKIWEASFSCPSWFSSGARNLISVFLIQTLLPV' A
#
# COMPACT_ATOMS: atom_id res chain seq x y z
N MET A 1 21.76 -2.50 27.54
CA MET A 1 21.28 -3.45 26.51
C MET A 1 19.79 -3.67 26.75
N LEU A 2 18.96 -2.68 26.43
CA LEU A 2 17.50 -2.80 26.54
C LEU A 2 16.95 -2.95 25.12
N PRO A 3 15.93 -3.79 24.96
CA PRO A 3 15.92 -4.82 23.95
C PRO A 3 15.24 -4.30 22.69
N LEU A 4 15.79 -4.70 21.53
CA LEU A 4 15.14 -4.61 20.21
C LEU A 4 13.76 -5.29 20.16
N GLN A 5 13.30 -5.92 21.26
CA GLN A 5 11.98 -6.50 21.42
C GLN A 5 10.87 -5.50 21.79
N VAL A 6 11.18 -4.30 22.34
CA VAL A 6 10.12 -3.32 22.67
C VAL A 6 9.59 -2.57 21.44
N LEU A 7 10.33 -2.57 20.32
CA LEU A 7 9.82 -2.11 19.02
C LEU A 7 8.98 -3.16 18.29
N LYS A 8 8.53 -4.21 18.99
CA LYS A 8 7.81 -5.36 18.42
C LYS A 8 6.40 -5.54 18.99
N VAL A 9 5.72 -4.44 19.35
CA VAL A 9 4.38 -4.47 19.96
C VAL A 9 3.41 -3.50 19.27
N LYS A 10 3.26 -3.68 17.95
CA LYS A 10 1.99 -3.61 17.22
C LYS A 10 2.23 -4.43 15.97
N GLY A 11 1.80 -5.69 16.02
CA GLY A 11 2.28 -6.77 15.17
C GLY A 11 2.17 -6.44 13.70
N TYR A 12 3.27 -6.67 12.97
CA TYR A 12 3.21 -6.92 11.54
C TYR A 12 2.26 -8.09 11.32
N ASP A 13 1.03 -7.80 10.91
CA ASP A 13 0.13 -8.83 10.40
C ASP A 13 0.59 -9.16 8.98
N GLY A 14 1.32 -10.27 8.84
CA GLY A 14 1.80 -10.74 7.54
C GLY A 14 0.67 -10.83 6.52
N SER A 15 -0.54 -11.18 6.97
CA SER A 15 -1.75 -11.21 6.14
C SER A 15 -2.06 -9.83 5.54
N SER A 16 -1.97 -8.77 6.34
CA SER A 16 -2.17 -7.39 5.87
C SER A 16 -1.07 -6.94 4.90
N SER A 17 0.19 -7.35 5.14
CA SER A 17 1.30 -7.09 4.21
C SER A 17 1.14 -7.81 2.87
N ASP A 18 0.62 -9.04 2.90
CA ASP A 18 0.35 -9.82 1.69
C ASP A 18 -0.80 -9.20 0.90
N ILE A 19 -1.87 -8.76 1.58
CA ILE A 19 -3.00 -8.04 0.95
C ILE A 19 -2.51 -6.75 0.28
N TRP A 20 -1.70 -5.95 0.97
CA TRP A 20 -1.15 -4.71 0.38
C TRP A 20 -0.30 -5.01 -0.85
N SER A 21 0.59 -6.00 -0.76
CA SER A 21 1.45 -6.43 -1.87
C SER A 21 0.63 -6.94 -3.06
N CYS A 22 -0.45 -7.70 -2.81
CA CYS A 22 -1.39 -8.14 -3.83
C CYS A 22 -2.09 -6.95 -4.50
N GLY A 23 -2.48 -5.92 -3.74
CA GLY A 23 -3.07 -4.70 -4.28
C GLY A 23 -2.12 -3.95 -5.22
N VAL A 24 -0.85 -3.84 -4.86
CA VAL A 24 0.18 -3.20 -5.70
C VAL A 24 0.41 -4.02 -6.99
N ILE A 25 0.54 -5.35 -6.89
CA ILE A 25 0.71 -6.23 -8.05
C ILE A 25 -0.50 -6.14 -8.98
N LEU A 26 -1.71 -6.20 -8.44
CA LEU A 26 -2.95 -6.08 -9.22
C LEU A 26 -3.01 -4.74 -9.94
N PHE A 27 -2.65 -3.63 -9.27
CA PHE A 27 -2.57 -2.33 -9.92
C PHE A 27 -1.59 -2.35 -11.10
N VAL A 28 -0.37 -2.86 -10.91
CA VAL A 28 0.64 -2.93 -11.97
C VAL A 28 0.16 -3.76 -13.16
N LEU A 29 -0.48 -4.90 -12.91
CA LEU A 29 -1.03 -5.76 -13.97
C LEU A 29 -2.12 -5.06 -14.79
N MET A 30 -2.89 -4.17 -14.18
CA MET A 30 -3.99 -3.45 -14.85
C MET A 30 -3.57 -2.11 -15.47
N ALA A 31 -2.65 -1.40 -14.82
CA ALA A 31 -2.22 -0.04 -15.20
C ALA A 31 -0.96 -0.03 -16.07
N GLY A 32 -0.07 -1.02 -15.91
CA GLY A 32 1.23 -1.08 -16.57
C GLY A 32 2.31 -0.20 -15.92
N TYR A 33 2.04 0.40 -14.76
CA TYR A 33 2.97 1.25 -14.00
C TYR A 33 2.74 1.10 -12.49
N LEU A 34 3.68 1.59 -11.66
CA LEU A 34 3.57 1.48 -10.20
C LEU A 34 2.57 2.50 -9.62
N PRO A 35 1.75 2.11 -8.62
CA PRO A 35 0.81 3.03 -7.97
C PRO A 35 1.53 4.14 -7.19
N PHE A 36 2.73 3.85 -6.69
CA PHE A 36 3.61 4.78 -6.00
C PHE A 36 4.98 4.75 -6.65
N ASP A 37 5.34 5.84 -7.31
CA ASP A 37 6.66 6.06 -7.89
C ASP A 37 7.07 7.49 -7.57
N GLU A 38 8.21 7.66 -6.91
CA GLU A 38 8.76 8.94 -6.47
C GLU A 38 10.29 8.88 -6.51
N PRO A 39 10.97 9.97 -6.94
CA PRO A 39 12.43 9.99 -7.06
C PRO A 39 13.16 9.99 -5.71
N SER A 40 12.46 10.34 -4.62
CA SER A 40 13.02 10.32 -3.27
C SER A 40 12.31 9.28 -2.41
N LEU A 41 13.08 8.52 -1.61
CA LEU A 41 12.50 7.57 -0.66
C LEU A 41 11.56 8.25 0.33
N ILE A 42 11.89 9.46 0.78
CA ILE A 42 11.02 10.26 1.67
C ILE A 42 9.67 10.55 0.98
N GLY A 43 9.69 10.97 -0.28
CA GLY A 43 8.47 11.21 -1.07
C GLY A 43 7.67 9.92 -1.28
N LEU A 44 8.35 8.81 -1.59
CA LEU A 44 7.73 7.51 -1.76
C LEU A 44 7.01 7.07 -0.48
N TYR A 45 7.69 7.09 0.66
CA TYR A 45 7.11 6.72 1.95
C TYR A 45 5.95 7.63 2.34
N LYS A 46 6.05 8.93 2.08
CA LYS A 46 4.95 9.88 2.33
C LYS A 46 3.72 9.54 1.49
N LYS A 47 3.91 9.27 0.19
CA LYS A 47 2.83 8.93 -0.75
C LYS A 47 2.16 7.59 -0.42
N ILE A 48 2.97 6.62 0.01
CA ILE A 48 2.49 5.34 0.54
C ILE A 48 1.67 5.59 1.81
N TRP A 49 2.19 6.35 2.79
CA TRP A 49 1.50 6.64 4.04
C TRP A 49 0.17 7.36 3.84
N GLU A 50 0.11 8.29 2.89
CA GLU A 50 -1.11 9.01 2.52
C GLU A 50 -2.06 8.16 1.64
N ALA A 51 -1.65 6.95 1.25
CA ALA A 51 -2.35 6.10 0.28
C ALA A 51 -2.75 6.87 -1.00
N SER A 52 -1.89 7.79 -1.44
CA SER A 52 -2.17 8.72 -2.54
C SER A 52 -1.75 8.11 -3.87
N PHE A 53 -2.68 7.48 -4.57
CA PHE A 53 -2.48 6.91 -5.90
C PHE A 53 -3.59 7.33 -6.87
N SER A 54 -3.28 7.36 -8.16
CA SER A 54 -4.23 7.70 -9.21
C SER A 54 -4.50 6.51 -10.12
N CYS A 55 -5.76 6.10 -10.18
CA CYS A 55 -6.21 5.04 -11.08
C CYS A 55 -6.42 5.57 -12.50
N PRO A 56 -5.91 4.87 -13.53
CA PRO A 56 -6.12 5.23 -14.94
C PRO A 56 -7.59 5.36 -15.32
N SER A 57 -7.92 6.13 -16.36
CA SER A 57 -9.31 6.34 -16.81
C SER A 57 -10.03 5.05 -17.24
N TRP A 58 -9.30 4.06 -17.78
CA TRP A 58 -9.84 2.77 -18.22
C TRP A 58 -10.18 1.80 -17.07
N PHE A 59 -9.86 2.14 -15.82
CA PHE A 59 -10.26 1.30 -14.70
C PHE A 59 -11.76 1.41 -14.48
N SER A 60 -12.42 0.25 -14.48
CA SER A 60 -13.81 0.14 -14.05
C SER A 60 -13.98 0.57 -12.60
N SER A 61 -15.17 1.06 -12.24
CA SER A 61 -15.48 1.47 -10.87
C SER A 61 -15.23 0.35 -9.85
N GLY A 62 -15.50 -0.90 -10.23
CA GLY A 62 -15.24 -2.09 -9.41
C GLY A 62 -13.74 -2.33 -9.19
N ALA A 63 -12.91 -2.21 -10.22
CA ALA A 63 -11.47 -2.36 -10.09
C ALA A 63 -10.85 -1.28 -9.20
N ARG A 64 -11.30 -0.02 -9.33
CA ARG A 64 -10.86 1.08 -8.47
C ARG A 64 -11.19 0.80 -7.00
N ASN A 65 -12.43 0.37 -6.73
CA ASN A 65 -12.88 0.06 -5.38
C ASN A 65 -12.05 -1.08 -4.78
N LEU A 66 -11.84 -2.16 -5.54
CA LEU A 66 -11.10 -3.33 -5.09
C LEU A 66 -9.64 -2.95 -4.75
N ILE A 67 -8.97 -2.18 -5.60
CA ILE A 67 -7.60 -1.70 -5.33
C ILE A 67 -7.56 -0.77 -4.12
N SER A 68 -8.53 0.15 -3.99
CA SER A 68 -8.65 1.02 -2.81
C SER A 68 -8.80 0.23 -1.51
N VAL A 69 -9.58 -0.86 -1.50
CA VAL A 69 -9.70 -1.71 -0.31
C VAL A 69 -8.36 -2.36 0.05
N PHE A 70 -7.64 -2.90 -0.92
CA PHE A 70 -6.35 -3.58 -0.67
C PHE A 70 -5.24 -2.62 -0.20
N LEU A 71 -5.23 -1.38 -0.71
CA LEU A 71 -4.17 -0.40 -0.43
C LEU A 71 -4.46 0.49 0.78
N ILE A 72 -5.73 0.82 1.08
CA ILE A 72 -6.11 1.77 2.14
C ILE A 72 -6.38 1.07 3.48
N GLN A 73 -6.92 -0.15 3.47
CA GLN A 73 -7.28 -0.89 4.69
C GLN A 73 -6.06 -1.19 5.58
N THR A 74 -4.87 -1.29 4.99
CA THR A 74 -3.63 -1.72 5.67
C THR A 74 -2.86 -0.58 6.38
N LEU A 75 -3.17 0.68 6.07
CA LEU A 75 -2.38 1.84 6.53
C LEU A 75 -3.03 2.63 7.68
N LEU A 76 -4.27 2.28 8.06
CA LEU A 76 -4.89 2.85 9.25
C LEU A 76 -4.43 2.08 10.50
N PRO A 77 -3.95 2.76 11.55
CA PRO A 77 -3.48 2.10 12.75
C PRO A 77 -4.67 1.44 13.47
N VAL A 78 -4.68 0.11 13.49
CA VAL A 78 -5.19 -0.64 14.65
C VAL A 78 -4.18 -0.49 15.79
#